data_AF-A0A950TA85-F1
#
_entry.id   AF-A0A950TA85-F1
#
_cell.length_a   1.000
_cell.length_b   1.000
_cell.length_c   1.000
_cell.angle_alpha   90.00
_cell.angle_beta   90.00
_cell.angle_gamma   90.00
#
_symmetry.space_group_name_H-M   'P 1'
#
loop_
_entity.id
_entity.type
_entity.pdbx_description
1 polymer ?
#
loop_
_entity_poly.entity_id
_entity_poly.type
_entity_poly.pdbx_seq_one_letter_code
_entity_poly.pdbx_strand_id
1 'polypeptide(L)'
;PSMGEHVTYATLLAESKATKAQLEREKREQERLARLRHLQEIHDHQDDYWQQVDQAVVRASGSSYDEALRLLIELREAADQFKETQEFQERFRAWVRPHLRRPALVKRLQDRKFTLPDA
;
A
#
# COMPACT_ATOMS: atom_id res chain seq x y z
N PRO A 1 -5.69 22.04 56.68
CA PRO A 1 -6.03 22.90 55.53
C PRO A 1 -5.08 22.62 54.36
N SER A 2 -5.64 22.15 53.24
CA SER A 2 -4.92 21.58 52.10
C SER A 2 -4.13 22.64 51.31
N MET A 3 -2.82 22.46 51.15
CA MET A 3 -2.00 23.18 50.19
C MET A 3 -2.27 22.54 48.82
N GLY A 4 -3.27 23.03 48.10
CA GLY A 4 -3.50 22.63 46.71
C GLY A 4 -2.28 23.00 45.88
N GLU A 5 -1.61 22.01 45.28
CA GLU A 5 -0.49 22.23 44.37
C GLU A 5 -0.91 23.17 43.23
N HIS A 6 -0.30 24.34 43.15
CA HIS A 6 -0.48 25.26 42.04
C HIS A 6 0.29 24.75 40.82
N VAL A 7 -0.36 23.93 40.00
CA VAL A 7 0.20 23.55 38.68
C VAL A 7 0.18 24.78 37.78
N THR A 8 1.36 25.22 37.34
CA THR A 8 1.45 26.41 36.48
C THR A 8 0.87 26.14 35.10
N TYR A 9 0.31 27.17 34.46
CA TYR A 9 -0.20 27.05 33.09
C TYR A 9 0.87 26.57 32.10
N ALA A 10 2.13 26.95 32.31
CA ALA A 10 3.26 26.48 31.52
C ALA A 10 3.48 24.96 31.67
N THR A 11 3.35 24.42 32.89
CA THR A 11 3.41 22.98 33.17
C THR A 11 2.29 22.23 32.45
N LEU A 12 1.04 22.69 32.59
CA LEU A 12 -0.11 22.08 31.91
C LEU A 12 0.03 22.09 30.37
N LEU A 13 0.56 23.18 29.81
CA LEU A 13 0.76 23.30 28.37
C LEU A 13 1.90 22.38 27.88
N ALA A 14 2.97 22.24 28.65
CA ALA A 14 4.07 21.34 28.33
C ALA A 14 3.63 19.87 28.38
N GLU A 15 2.88 19.48 29.42
CA GLU A 15 2.29 18.14 29.54
C GLU A 15 1.30 17.84 28.41
N SER A 16 0.42 18.78 28.08
CA SER A 16 -0.53 18.64 26.96
C SER A 16 0.19 18.40 25.61
N LYS A 17 1.27 19.14 25.35
CA LYS A 17 2.09 18.96 24.14
C LYS A 17 2.83 17.62 24.14
N ALA A 18 3.40 17.21 25.28
CA ALA A 18 4.07 15.93 25.42
C ALA A 18 3.11 14.75 25.17
N THR A 19 1.90 14.81 25.72
CA THR A 19 0.85 13.81 25.51
C THR A 19 0.39 13.74 24.06
N LYS A 20 0.18 14.90 23.39
CA LYS A 20 -0.17 14.92 21.96
C LYS A 20 0.92 14.32 21.09
N ALA A 21 2.18 14.71 21.32
CA ALA A 21 3.31 14.16 20.58
C ALA A 21 3.47 12.64 20.80
N GLN A 22 3.18 12.16 22.00
CA GLN A 22 3.19 10.74 22.30
C GLN A 22 2.09 9.99 21.56
N LEU A 23 0.86 10.50 21.59
CA LEU A 23 -0.28 9.90 20.87
C LEU A 23 -0.04 9.87 19.35
N GLU A 24 0.53 10.93 18.78
CA GLU A 24 0.90 10.98 17.36
C GLU A 24 2.02 9.99 16.99
N ARG A 25 2.97 9.74 17.89
CA ARG A 25 4.00 8.70 17.71
C ARG A 25 3.38 7.31 17.76
N GLU A 26 2.53 7.05 18.74
CA GLU A 26 1.84 5.76 18.90
C GLU A 26 0.95 5.45 17.70
N LYS A 27 0.18 6.44 17.23
CA LYS A 27 -0.65 6.29 16.03
C LYS A 27 0.18 5.95 14.79
N ARG A 28 1.29 6.66 14.57
CA ARG A 28 2.20 6.37 13.44
C ARG A 28 2.84 4.99 13.54
N GLU A 29 3.15 4.52 14.75
CA GLU A 29 3.65 3.16 14.96
C GLU A 29 2.58 2.12 14.62
N GLN A 30 1.35 2.32 15.12
CA GLN A 30 0.23 1.43 14.82
C GLN A 30 -0.08 1.37 13.32
N GLU A 31 -0.07 2.50 12.63
CA GLU A 31 -0.25 2.58 11.17
C GLU A 31 0.87 1.83 10.44
N ARG A 32 2.13 1.98 10.86
CA ARG A 32 3.27 1.25 10.29
C ARG A 32 3.13 -0.25 10.49
N LEU A 33 2.79 -0.68 11.70
CA LEU A 33 2.60 -2.10 12.02
C LEU A 33 1.40 -2.69 11.25
N ALA A 34 0.31 -1.95 11.13
CA ALA A 34 -0.84 -2.36 10.33
C ALA A 34 -0.47 -2.50 8.86
N ARG A 35 0.31 -1.56 8.33
CA ARG A 35 0.83 -1.62 6.96
C ARG A 35 1.72 -2.84 6.74
N LEU A 36 2.64 -3.13 7.66
CA LEU A 36 3.51 -4.31 7.56
C LEU A 36 2.72 -5.62 7.63
N ARG A 37 1.72 -5.72 8.52
CA ARG A 37 0.84 -6.90 8.56
C ARG A 37 0.08 -7.09 7.25
N HIS A 38 -0.42 -6.01 6.68
CA HIS A 38 -1.13 -6.08 5.41
C HIS A 38 -0.21 -6.51 4.26
N LEU A 39 1.03 -6.01 4.21
CA LEU A 39 2.02 -6.46 3.22
C LEU A 39 2.40 -7.93 3.41
N GLN A 40 2.49 -8.40 4.67
CA GLN A 40 2.70 -9.82 4.95
C GLN A 40 1.54 -10.69 4.45
N GLU A 41 0.29 -10.27 4.68
CA GLU A 41 -0.89 -10.97 4.17
C GLU A 41 -0.87 -11.06 2.64
N ILE A 42 -0.52 -9.96 1.95
CA ILE A 42 -0.35 -9.97 0.49
C ILE A 42 0.75 -10.94 0.08
N HIS A 43 1.88 -10.97 0.80
CA HIS A 43 3.01 -11.85 0.52
C HIS A 43 2.66 -13.34 0.71
N ASP A 44 1.89 -13.65 1.74
CA ASP A 44 1.44 -15.03 2.03
C ASP A 44 0.37 -15.50 1.03
N HIS A 45 -0.43 -14.57 0.49
CA HIS A 45 -1.56 -14.84 -0.40
C HIS A 45 -1.36 -14.29 -1.83
N GLN A 46 -0.12 -14.21 -2.32
CA GLN A 46 0.18 -13.58 -3.62
C GLN A 46 -0.66 -14.15 -4.77
N ASP A 47 -0.86 -15.46 -4.81
CA ASP A 47 -1.62 -16.13 -5.87
C ASP A 47 -3.09 -15.66 -5.91
N ASP A 48 -3.72 -15.47 -4.75
CA ASP A 48 -5.10 -14.97 -4.66
C ASP A 48 -5.20 -13.54 -5.18
N TYR A 49 -4.21 -12.70 -4.88
CA TYR A 49 -4.13 -11.33 -5.38
C TYR A 49 -3.93 -11.30 -6.90
N TRP A 50 -3.07 -12.15 -7.45
CA TRP A 50 -2.90 -12.28 -8.90
C TRP A 50 -4.18 -12.76 -9.58
N GLN A 51 -4.90 -13.72 -8.99
CA GLN A 51 -6.18 -14.17 -9.51
C GLN A 51 -7.24 -13.06 -9.48
N GLN A 52 -7.24 -12.19 -8.46
CA GLN A 52 -8.12 -11.02 -8.41
C GLN A 52 -7.77 -10.00 -9.50
N VAL A 53 -6.49 -9.76 -9.76
CA VAL A 53 -6.02 -8.92 -10.88
C VAL A 53 -6.56 -9.44 -12.20
N ASP A 54 -6.46 -10.75 -12.44
CA ASP A 54 -6.99 -11.39 -13.65
C ASP A 54 -8.50 -11.17 -13.80
N GLN A 55 -9.27 -11.44 -12.74
CA GLN A 55 -10.72 -11.23 -12.76
C GLN A 55 -11.10 -9.78 -13.04
N ALA A 56 -10.37 -8.83 -12.46
CA ALA A 56 -10.61 -7.40 -12.65
C ALA A 56 -10.30 -6.96 -14.09
N VAL A 57 -9.26 -7.49 -14.73
CA VAL A 57 -8.96 -7.20 -16.15
C VAL A 57 -9.95 -7.88 -17.11
N VAL A 58 -10.41 -9.10 -16.80
CA VAL A 58 -11.41 -9.82 -17.61
C VAL A 58 -12.74 -9.06 -17.68
N ARG A 59 -13.17 -8.42 -16.60
CA ARG A 59 -14.38 -7.56 -16.57
C ARG A 59 -14.32 -6.39 -17.55
N ALA A 60 -13.12 -5.97 -17.96
CA ALA A 60 -12.86 -5.00 -19.03
C ALA A 60 -13.61 -3.66 -18.92
N SER A 61 -13.89 -3.19 -17.69
CA SER A 61 -14.52 -1.91 -17.43
C SER A 61 -13.51 -0.87 -16.94
N GLY A 62 -13.89 0.41 -17.00
CA GLY A 62 -13.05 1.50 -16.50
C GLY A 62 -12.65 1.31 -15.03
N SER A 63 -13.62 0.98 -14.18
CA SER A 63 -13.41 0.74 -12.75
C SER A 63 -12.69 -0.56 -12.46
N SER A 64 -12.89 -1.61 -13.26
CA SER A 64 -12.24 -2.91 -13.03
C SER A 64 -10.75 -2.86 -13.37
N TYR A 65 -10.35 -2.08 -14.36
CA TYR A 65 -8.93 -1.81 -14.59
C TYR A 65 -8.30 -0.98 -13.46
N ASP A 66 -9.02 -0.03 -12.87
CA ASP A 66 -8.50 0.75 -11.73
C ASP A 66 -8.31 -0.15 -10.50
N GLU A 67 -9.22 -1.10 -10.30
CA GLU A 67 -9.11 -2.17 -9.29
C GLU A 67 -7.89 -3.07 -9.54
N ALA A 68 -7.70 -3.56 -10.77
CA ALA A 68 -6.53 -4.35 -11.15
C ALA A 68 -5.22 -3.59 -10.87
N LEU A 69 -5.19 -2.30 -11.20
CA LEU A 69 -4.04 -1.44 -10.92
C LEU A 69 -3.76 -1.30 -9.42
N ARG A 70 -4.79 -1.17 -8.59
CA ARG A 70 -4.64 -1.08 -7.13
C ARG A 70 -3.98 -2.35 -6.58
N LEU A 71 -4.48 -3.52 -6.98
CA LEU A 71 -3.94 -4.81 -6.55
C LEU A 71 -2.49 -5.02 -7.02
N LEU A 72 -2.17 -4.61 -8.26
CA LEU A 72 -0.80 -4.66 -8.78
C LEU A 72 0.17 -3.75 -8.02
N ILE A 73 -0.30 -2.60 -7.51
CA ILE A 73 0.51 -1.72 -6.67
C ILE A 73 0.77 -2.36 -5.32
N GLU A 74 -0.25 -2.95 -4.69
CA GLU A 74 -0.12 -3.66 -3.42
C GLU A 74 0.86 -4.85 -3.53
N LEU A 75 0.77 -5.63 -4.61
CA LEU A 75 1.72 -6.71 -4.90
C LEU A 75 3.15 -6.20 -5.11
N ARG A 76 3.33 -5.07 -5.83
CA ARG A 76 4.66 -4.46 -6.02
C ARG A 76 5.25 -3.98 -4.70
N GLU A 77 4.44 -3.36 -3.85
CA GLU A 77 4.87 -2.86 -2.54
C GLU A 77 5.23 -4.01 -1.59
N ALA A 78 4.48 -5.12 -1.62
CA ALA A 78 4.83 -6.33 -0.89
C ALA A 78 6.17 -6.88 -1.39
N ALA A 79 6.34 -7.03 -2.70
CA ALA A 79 7.59 -7.50 -3.28
C ALA A 79 8.79 -6.61 -2.91
N ASP A 80 8.63 -5.28 -2.93
CA ASP A 80 9.67 -4.35 -2.49
C ASP A 80 10.01 -4.49 -1.00
N GLN A 81 9.00 -4.73 -0.15
CA GLN A 81 9.17 -4.95 1.29
C GLN A 81 9.93 -6.26 1.59
N PHE A 82 9.67 -7.32 0.84
CA PHE A 82 10.29 -8.65 1.02
C PHE A 82 11.53 -8.89 0.14
N LYS A 83 11.94 -7.89 -0.66
CA LYS A 83 13.08 -7.95 -1.60
C LYS A 83 12.90 -8.97 -2.73
N GLU A 84 11.65 -9.21 -3.11
CA GLU A 84 11.22 -10.11 -4.20
C GLU A 84 10.83 -9.34 -5.47
N THR A 85 11.30 -8.09 -5.61
CA THR A 85 10.96 -7.22 -6.75
C THR A 85 11.26 -7.89 -8.09
N GLN A 86 12.30 -8.72 -8.21
CA GLN A 86 12.61 -9.44 -9.44
C GLN A 86 11.52 -10.47 -9.81
N GLU A 87 11.09 -11.29 -8.85
CA GLU A 87 10.05 -12.31 -9.05
C GLU A 87 8.71 -11.65 -9.44
N PHE A 88 8.39 -10.54 -8.78
CA PHE A 88 7.25 -9.70 -9.14
C PHE A 88 7.34 -9.21 -10.60
N GLN A 89 8.49 -8.69 -11.02
CA GLN A 89 8.66 -8.18 -12.39
C GLN A 89 8.56 -9.29 -13.45
N GLU A 90 9.11 -10.47 -13.17
CA GLU A 90 9.01 -11.62 -14.07
C GLU A 90 7.55 -12.06 -14.23
N ARG A 91 6.83 -12.20 -13.11
CA ARG A 91 5.40 -12.55 -13.11
C ARG A 91 4.53 -11.48 -13.77
N PHE A 92 4.78 -10.20 -13.48
CA PHE A 92 4.09 -9.07 -14.10
C PHE A 92 4.29 -9.05 -15.61
N ARG A 93 5.52 -9.28 -16.10
CA ARG A 93 5.82 -9.33 -17.54
C ARG A 93 5.08 -10.48 -18.23
N ALA A 94 5.04 -11.65 -17.62
CA ALA A 94 4.29 -12.79 -18.15
C ALA A 94 2.79 -12.48 -18.21
N TRP A 95 2.25 -11.87 -17.16
CA TRP A 95 0.85 -11.49 -17.04
C TRP A 95 0.44 -10.40 -18.03
N VAL A 96 1.24 -9.35 -18.22
CA VAL A 96 0.83 -8.18 -19.01
C VAL A 96 0.89 -8.41 -20.52
N ARG A 97 1.76 -9.31 -21.00
CA ARG A 97 1.94 -9.65 -22.42
C ARG A 97 0.62 -9.85 -23.20
N PRO A 98 -0.31 -10.73 -22.77
CA PRO A 98 -1.60 -10.91 -23.46
C PRO A 98 -2.50 -9.66 -23.43
N HIS A 99 -2.23 -8.71 -22.54
CA HIS A 99 -3.04 -7.52 -22.33
C HIS A 99 -2.48 -6.25 -22.99
N LEU A 100 -1.29 -6.29 -23.60
CA LEU A 100 -0.67 -5.14 -24.27
C LEU A 100 -1.49 -4.58 -25.44
N ARG A 101 -2.40 -5.37 -26.01
CA ARG A 101 -3.35 -4.92 -27.06
C ARG A 101 -4.48 -4.04 -26.53
N ARG A 102 -4.58 -3.81 -25.23
CA ARG A 102 -5.62 -3.00 -24.58
C ARG A 102 -5.07 -1.61 -24.24
N PRO A 103 -5.20 -0.61 -25.13
CA PRO A 103 -4.53 0.69 -24.97
C PRO A 103 -4.93 1.43 -23.69
N ALA A 104 -6.19 1.30 -23.24
CA ALA A 104 -6.67 1.92 -22.01
C ALA A 104 -5.98 1.34 -20.76
N LEU A 105 -5.75 0.02 -20.71
CA LEU A 105 -5.03 -0.63 -19.61
C LEU A 105 -3.54 -0.27 -19.66
N VAL A 106 -2.93 -0.35 -20.84
CA VAL A 106 -1.51 0.01 -21.07
C VAL A 106 -1.22 1.43 -20.59
N LYS A 107 -2.04 2.41 -21.00
CA LYS A 107 -1.88 3.80 -20.57
C LYS A 107 -1.88 3.94 -19.06
N ARG A 108 -2.83 3.29 -18.39
CA ARG A 108 -2.94 3.31 -16.93
C ARG A 108 -1.74 2.67 -16.23
N LEU A 109 -1.24 1.55 -16.75
CA LEU A 109 -0.02 0.92 -16.23
C LEU A 109 1.20 1.84 -16.36
N GLN A 110 1.35 2.53 -17.49
CA GLN A 110 2.42 3.51 -17.69
C GLN A 110 2.28 4.71 -16.73
N ASP A 111 1.07 5.23 -16.54
CA ASP A 111 0.79 6.33 -15.60
C ASP A 111 1.19 5.96 -14.15
N ARG A 112 1.11 4.67 -13.79
CA ARG A 112 1.55 4.12 -12.49
C ARG A 112 2.98 3.58 -12.49
N LYS A 113 3.78 3.93 -13.50
CA LYS A 113 5.21 3.62 -13.63
C LYS A 113 5.51 2.11 -13.68
N PHE A 114 4.63 1.31 -14.25
CA PHE A 114 4.95 -0.09 -14.55
C PHE A 114 5.82 -0.17 -15.82
N THR A 115 6.87 -0.99 -15.77
CA THR A 115 7.73 -1.24 -16.93
C THR A 115 7.11 -2.33 -17.79
N LEU A 116 6.62 -1.96 -18.97
CA LEU A 116 6.01 -2.91 -19.90
C LEU A 116 7.10 -3.63 -20.71
N PRO A 117 6.97 -4.95 -20.94
CA PRO A 117 7.81 -5.65 -21.89
C PRO A 117 7.45 -5.23 -23.32
N ASP A 118 8.41 -5.41 -24.25
CA ASP A 118 8.13 -5.26 -25.67
C ASP A 118 6.99 -6.22 -26.10
N ALA A 119 6.12 -5.71 -26.97
CA ALA A 119 4.88 -6.37 -27.40
C ALA A 119 5.08 -7.46 -28.46
#